data_AF-A0A965P9A4-F1
#
_entry.id   AF-A0A965P9A4-F1
#
_cell.length_a   1.000
_cell.length_b   1.000
_cell.length_c   1.000
_cell.angle_alpha   90.00
_cell.angle_beta   90.00
_cell.angle_gamma   90.00
#
_symmetry.space_group_name_H-M   'P 1'
#
loop_
_entity.id
_entity.type
_entity.pdbx_description
1 polymer ?
#
loop_
_entity_poly.entity_id
_entity_poly.type
_entity_poly.pdbx_seq_one_letter_code
_entity_poly.pdbx_strand_id
1 'polypeptide(L)'
;MPFTNFDQVQVDNGNADVPQLISAAGAISQRSGLVIITAGSAIALTLAAPTAGAVNVGGDDGKVLTIQSNTAFAHTITNSTPGFNAGGAVSDVATFSAAIGNNLVLRAYNGRWLVQSSVGATLA
;
A
#
# COMPACT_ATOMS: atom_id res chain seq x y z
N MET A 1 17.98 5.37 43.21
CA MET A 1 18.05 5.45 41.73
C MET A 1 16.63 5.29 41.21
N PRO A 2 15.92 6.35 40.78
CA PRO A 2 14.59 6.14 40.25
C PRO A 2 14.70 5.59 38.83
N PHE A 3 14.24 4.35 38.68
CA PHE A 3 13.94 3.73 37.40
C PHE A 3 12.87 4.59 36.71
N THR A 4 13.14 5.04 35.48
CA THR A 4 12.13 5.75 34.70
C THR A 4 11.02 4.79 34.32
N ASN A 5 9.82 5.22 34.66
CA ASN A 5 8.50 4.67 34.39
C ASN A 5 8.40 3.87 33.08
N PHE A 6 7.81 2.67 33.14
CA PHE A 6 7.47 1.78 32.01
C PHE A 6 6.34 2.36 31.10
N ASP A 7 6.34 3.67 30.88
CA ASP A 7 5.29 4.38 30.14
C ASP A 7 5.55 4.44 28.63
N GLN A 8 6.53 3.69 28.12
CA GLN A 8 6.90 3.70 26.69
C GLN A 8 7.06 2.31 26.08
N VAL A 9 6.53 1.26 26.72
CA VAL A 9 5.92 0.21 25.90
C VAL A 9 4.48 0.63 25.79
N GLN A 10 4.18 1.46 24.79
CA GLN A 10 2.84 1.55 24.25
C GLN A 10 2.52 0.11 23.81
N VAL A 11 2.02 -0.71 24.73
CA VAL A 11 1.41 -1.99 24.40
C VAL A 11 0.08 -1.56 23.84
N ASP A 12 0.11 -1.17 22.58
CA ASP A 12 -1.04 -0.62 21.96
C ASP A 12 -2.14 -1.69 21.97
N ASN A 13 -3.11 -1.49 22.84
CA ASN A 13 -4.37 -2.22 22.84
C ASN A 13 -5.21 -1.88 21.58
N GLY A 14 -4.57 -1.63 20.42
CA GLY A 14 -5.20 -1.13 19.20
C GLY A 14 -4.30 -0.34 18.22
N ASN A 15 -2.98 -0.59 18.07
CA ASN A 15 -2.16 0.10 17.03
C ASN A 15 -2.42 -0.38 15.61
N ALA A 16 -3.66 -0.73 15.28
CA ALA A 16 -3.98 -0.94 13.88
C ALA A 16 -3.61 0.35 13.14
N ASP A 17 -2.59 0.28 12.28
CA ASP A 17 -2.15 1.39 11.45
C ASP A 17 -3.40 2.02 10.81
N VAL A 18 -3.68 3.29 11.12
CA VAL A 18 -4.98 3.90 10.81
C VAL A 18 -5.17 3.82 9.29
N PRO A 19 -6.25 3.18 8.80
CA PRO A 19 -6.39 2.94 7.38
C PRO A 19 -6.65 4.25 6.64
N GLN A 20 -5.91 4.51 5.56
CA GLN A 20 -6.28 5.57 4.61
C GLN A 20 -7.50 5.11 3.81
N LEU A 21 -8.60 5.85 3.93
CA LEU A 21 -9.82 5.64 3.17
C LEU A 21 -9.77 6.46 1.88
N ILE A 22 -10.04 5.83 0.73
CA ILE A 22 -10.01 6.49 -0.57
C ILE A 22 -11.37 6.40 -1.26
N SER A 23 -12.03 7.55 -1.45
CA SER A 23 -13.35 7.66 -2.08
C SER A 23 -13.35 8.29 -3.48
N ALA A 24 -12.19 8.73 -3.98
CA ALA A 24 -12.02 9.37 -5.28
C ALA A 24 -10.65 9.04 -5.90
N ALA A 25 -10.51 9.26 -7.21
CA ALA A 25 -9.25 9.09 -7.93
C ALA A 25 -8.15 10.02 -7.37
N GLY A 26 -6.90 9.58 -7.42
CA GLY A 26 -5.77 10.35 -6.92
C GLY A 26 -4.58 9.51 -6.46
N ALA A 27 -3.63 10.16 -5.78
CA ALA A 27 -2.44 9.51 -5.27
C ALA A 27 -2.68 8.84 -3.92
N ILE A 28 -2.19 7.61 -3.77
CA ILE A 28 -2.06 6.93 -2.49
C ILE A 28 -0.87 7.53 -1.75
N SER A 29 -1.14 8.21 -0.62
CA SER A 29 -0.10 8.89 0.16
C SER A 29 0.62 7.95 1.14
N GLN A 30 -0.10 6.97 1.68
CA GLN A 30 0.40 6.01 2.66
C GLN A 30 1.43 5.04 2.06
N ARG A 31 2.52 4.78 2.81
CA ARG A 31 3.64 3.92 2.39
C ARG A 31 3.79 2.63 3.21
N SER A 32 2.97 2.45 4.24
CA SER A 32 2.91 1.25 5.06
C SER A 32 1.51 1.10 5.65
N GLY A 33 1.10 -0.10 6.02
CA GLY A 33 -0.20 -0.33 6.65
C GLY A 33 -1.31 -0.66 5.66
N LEU A 34 -2.48 -0.07 5.88
CA LEU A 34 -3.71 -0.44 5.20
C LEU A 34 -4.33 0.75 4.45
N VAL A 35 -4.69 0.52 3.20
CA VAL A 35 -5.45 1.45 2.36
C VAL A 35 -6.74 0.75 1.96
N ILE A 36 -7.89 1.37 2.24
CA ILE A 36 -9.20 0.85 1.87
C ILE A 36 -9.85 1.76 0.83
N ILE A 37 -10.17 1.20 -0.33
CA ILE A 37 -10.90 1.89 -1.38
C ILE A 37 -12.40 1.78 -1.08
N THR A 38 -13.07 2.92 -0.94
CA THR A 38 -14.50 3.05 -0.62
C THR A 38 -15.28 3.80 -1.70
N ALA A 39 -14.66 4.07 -2.85
CA ALA A 39 -15.26 4.83 -3.94
C ALA A 39 -16.52 4.17 -4.51
N GLY A 40 -17.55 4.99 -4.75
CA GLY A 40 -18.84 4.58 -5.31
C GLY A 40 -18.83 4.32 -6.82
N SER A 41 -17.67 4.36 -7.46
CA SER A 41 -17.44 4.05 -8.87
C SER A 41 -16.01 3.54 -9.07
N ALA A 42 -15.72 2.99 -10.25
CA ALA A 42 -14.33 2.67 -10.63
C ALA A 42 -13.48 3.94 -10.65
N ILE A 43 -12.29 3.87 -10.05
CA ILE A 43 -11.35 4.99 -9.96
C ILE A 43 -9.94 4.53 -10.31
N ALA A 44 -9.14 5.46 -10.81
CA ALA A 44 -7.72 5.27 -11.05
C ALA A 44 -6.91 5.91 -9.92
N LEU A 45 -6.00 5.12 -9.36
CA LEU A 45 -5.11 5.52 -8.28
C LEU A 45 -3.66 5.49 -8.76
N THR A 46 -2.83 6.34 -8.18
CA THR A 46 -1.39 6.30 -8.42
C THR A 46 -0.64 6.00 -7.13
N LEU A 47 0.42 5.20 -7.24
CA LEU A 47 1.32 4.88 -6.15
C LEU A 47 2.74 5.18 -6.60
N ALA A 48 3.36 6.19 -6.00
CA ALA A 48 4.75 6.50 -6.28
C ALA A 48 5.69 5.37 -5.80
N ALA A 49 6.87 5.27 -6.42
CA ALA A 49 7.92 4.37 -5.96
C ALA A 49 8.27 4.63 -4.49
N PRO A 50 8.62 3.58 -3.72
CA PRO A 50 9.15 3.75 -2.38
C PRO A 50 10.50 4.48 -2.43
N THR A 51 10.86 5.18 -1.36
CA THR A 51 12.21 5.76 -1.21
C THR A 51 13.19 4.63 -0.89
N ALA A 52 14.27 4.50 -1.65
CA ALA A 52 15.28 3.47 -1.38
C ALA A 52 16.00 3.72 -0.05
N GLY A 53 16.40 2.64 0.62
CA GLY A 53 17.15 2.68 1.87
C GLY A 53 16.32 2.24 3.08
N ALA A 54 17.03 1.88 4.16
CA ALA A 54 16.40 1.43 5.38
C ALA A 54 15.62 2.55 6.08
N VAL A 55 14.57 2.18 6.82
CA VAL A 55 13.69 3.13 7.52
C VAL A 55 14.43 4.04 8.51
N ASN A 56 15.52 3.55 9.11
CA ASN A 56 16.34 4.32 10.04
C ASN A 56 17.19 5.42 9.36
N VAL A 57 17.28 5.43 8.03
CA VAL A 57 17.96 6.47 7.23
C VAL A 57 17.00 7.27 6.36
N GLY A 58 15.68 7.17 6.61
CA GLY A 58 14.65 7.91 5.87
C GLY A 58 14.16 7.24 4.58
N GLY A 59 14.55 5.99 4.33
CA GLY A 59 13.99 5.19 3.24
C GLY A 59 12.74 4.41 3.64
N ASP A 60 12.21 3.63 2.70
CA ASP A 60 10.98 2.84 2.85
C ASP A 60 11.26 1.33 2.95
N ASP A 61 12.52 0.87 2.87
CA ASP A 61 12.83 -0.55 2.77
C ASP A 61 12.28 -1.33 3.98
N GLY A 62 11.54 -2.40 3.67
CA GLY A 62 10.89 -3.27 4.66
C GLY A 62 9.46 -2.88 4.99
N LYS A 63 8.96 -1.71 4.58
CA LYS A 63 7.54 -1.34 4.74
C LYS A 63 6.64 -2.30 3.96
N VAL A 64 5.47 -2.58 4.53
CA VAL A 64 4.40 -3.37 3.89
C VAL A 64 3.19 -2.50 3.72
N LEU A 65 2.66 -2.44 2.50
CA LEU A 65 1.44 -1.72 2.17
C LEU A 65 0.40 -2.71 1.65
N THR A 66 -0.76 -2.75 2.30
CA THR A 66 -1.93 -3.51 1.85
C THR A 66 -2.95 -2.55 1.29
N ILE A 67 -3.33 -2.73 0.03
CA ILE A 67 -4.39 -1.96 -0.62
C ILE A 67 -5.54 -2.91 -0.88
N GLN A 68 -6.72 -2.62 -0.36
CA GLN A 68 -7.89 -3.49 -0.46
C GLN A 68 -9.13 -2.70 -0.89
N SER A 69 -9.96 -3.32 -1.74
CA SER A 69 -11.26 -2.75 -2.11
C SER A 69 -12.36 -3.14 -1.14
N ASN A 70 -13.15 -2.17 -0.70
CA ASN A 70 -14.41 -2.37 0.01
C ASN A 70 -15.63 -2.20 -0.92
N THR A 71 -15.43 -2.07 -2.23
CA THR A 71 -16.52 -1.91 -3.21
C THR A 71 -16.35 -2.87 -4.38
N ALA A 72 -17.45 -3.18 -5.06
CA ALA A 72 -17.49 -4.09 -6.20
C ALA A 72 -17.24 -3.34 -7.53
N PHE A 73 -16.16 -2.56 -7.60
CA PHE A 73 -15.74 -1.84 -8.81
C PHE A 73 -14.32 -2.20 -9.20
N ALA A 74 -14.04 -2.13 -10.51
CA ALA A 74 -12.73 -2.40 -11.05
C ALA A 74 -11.81 -1.18 -10.92
N HIS A 75 -11.16 -1.04 -9.76
CA HIS A 75 -10.19 0.04 -9.51
C HIS A 75 -8.84 -0.28 -10.15
N THR A 76 -8.11 0.76 -10.54
CA THR A 76 -6.74 0.62 -11.04
C THR A 76 -5.76 1.32 -10.11
N ILE A 77 -4.57 0.75 -9.95
CA ILE A 77 -3.47 1.33 -9.19
C ILE A 77 -2.24 1.33 -10.09
N THR A 78 -1.70 2.51 -10.37
CA THR A 78 -0.57 2.68 -11.28
C THR A 78 0.71 3.05 -10.52
N ASN A 79 1.79 2.30 -10.75
CA ASN A 79 3.16 2.61 -10.36
C ASN A 79 4.02 2.77 -11.63
N SER A 80 3.95 3.92 -12.31
CA SER A 80 4.54 4.10 -13.66
C SER A 80 6.04 3.82 -13.75
N THR A 81 6.80 4.06 -12.67
CA THR A 81 8.23 3.76 -12.60
C THR A 81 8.58 3.43 -11.16
N PRO A 82 9.25 2.30 -10.88
CA PRO A 82 9.80 1.32 -11.84
C PRO A 82 8.81 0.24 -12.30
N GLY A 83 7.50 0.39 -12.05
CA GLY A 83 6.55 -0.72 -12.18
C GLY A 83 6.57 -1.61 -10.94
N PHE A 84 5.49 -2.35 -10.71
CA PHE A 84 5.48 -3.40 -9.69
C PHE A 84 6.51 -4.48 -10.05
N ASN A 85 7.18 -5.05 -9.05
CA ASN A 85 8.26 -6.03 -9.25
C ASN A 85 9.37 -5.57 -10.20
N ALA A 86 9.52 -4.25 -10.44
CA ALA A 86 10.42 -3.70 -11.45
C ALA A 86 10.11 -4.08 -12.90
N GLY A 87 8.88 -4.48 -13.23
CA GLY A 87 8.54 -4.85 -14.61
C GLY A 87 8.41 -3.67 -15.57
N GLY A 88 8.55 -2.41 -15.12
CA GLY A 88 8.27 -1.26 -15.98
C GLY A 88 6.83 -1.29 -16.49
N ALA A 89 6.63 -0.89 -17.75
CA ALA A 89 5.31 -0.76 -18.38
C ALA A 89 4.59 -2.08 -18.69
N VAL A 90 5.15 -3.25 -18.34
CA VAL A 90 4.45 -4.55 -18.48
C VAL A 90 3.78 -4.99 -17.18
N SER A 91 3.98 -4.25 -16.09
CA SER A 91 3.37 -4.50 -14.79
C SER A 91 3.34 -3.23 -13.96
N ASP A 92 3.00 -2.10 -14.58
CA ASP A 92 2.86 -0.81 -13.89
C ASP A 92 1.42 -0.52 -13.49
N VAL A 93 0.43 -1.29 -13.97
CA VAL A 93 -0.98 -1.14 -13.60
C VAL A 93 -1.51 -2.42 -12.95
N ALA A 94 -1.93 -2.32 -11.69
CA ALA A 94 -2.74 -3.34 -11.04
C ALA A 94 -4.23 -2.99 -11.22
N THR A 95 -4.96 -3.85 -11.93
CA THR A 95 -6.40 -3.72 -12.16
C THR A 95 -7.15 -4.71 -11.28
N PHE A 96 -7.95 -4.21 -10.34
CA PHE A 96 -8.81 -5.05 -9.53
C PHE A 96 -10.01 -5.50 -10.36
N SER A 97 -10.47 -6.72 -10.14
CA SER A 97 -11.79 -7.15 -10.62
C SER A 97 -12.90 -6.45 -9.81
N ALA A 98 -14.13 -6.51 -10.29
CA ALA A 98 -15.26 -5.83 -9.67
C ALA A 98 -15.82 -6.64 -8.46
N ALA A 99 -15.00 -6.86 -7.43
CA ALA A 99 -15.37 -7.60 -6.23
C ALA A 99 -14.80 -6.97 -4.95
N ILE A 100 -15.60 -7.02 -3.88
CA ILE A 100 -15.18 -6.61 -2.54
C ILE A 100 -14.15 -7.61 -2.02
N GLY A 101 -13.11 -7.11 -1.35
CA GLY A 101 -12.03 -7.93 -0.78
C GLY A 101 -10.84 -8.16 -1.70
N ASN A 102 -10.92 -7.73 -2.97
CA ASN A 102 -9.76 -7.71 -3.86
C ASN A 102 -8.65 -6.87 -3.25
N ASN A 103 -7.42 -7.38 -3.32
CA ASN A 103 -6.28 -6.75 -2.68
C ASN A 103 -4.98 -6.90 -3.45
N LEU A 104 -4.06 -6.01 -3.08
CA LEU A 104 -2.66 -6.04 -3.47
C LEU A 104 -1.82 -5.78 -2.21
N VAL A 105 -0.94 -6.72 -1.87
CA VAL A 105 -0.01 -6.60 -0.74
C VAL A 105 1.39 -6.41 -1.30
N LEU A 106 2.04 -5.31 -0.90
CA LEU A 106 3.30 -4.85 -1.43
C LEU A 106 4.34 -4.73 -0.33
N ARG A 107 5.60 -5.06 -0.65
CA ARG A 107 6.76 -4.80 0.19
C ARG A 107 7.72 -3.86 -0.51
N ALA A 108 8.10 -2.78 0.18
CA ALA A 108 9.11 -1.86 -0.33
C ALA A 108 10.51 -2.45 -0.18
N TYR A 109 11.30 -2.40 -1.25
CA TYR A 109 12.73 -2.71 -1.22
C TYR A 109 13.48 -2.04 -2.36
N ASN A 110 14.52 -1.27 -2.02
CA ASN A 110 15.45 -0.60 -2.94
C ASN A 110 14.73 0.16 -4.05
N GLY A 111 13.77 1.01 -3.67
CA GLY A 111 13.03 1.86 -4.59
C GLY A 111 11.95 1.15 -5.41
N ARG A 112 11.59 -0.09 -5.04
CA ARG A 112 10.62 -0.93 -5.78
C ARG A 112 9.54 -1.47 -4.84
N TRP A 113 8.32 -1.61 -5.36
CA TRP A 113 7.26 -2.37 -4.71
C TRP A 113 7.28 -3.82 -5.20
N LEU A 114 7.64 -4.74 -4.31
CA LEU A 114 7.58 -6.18 -4.55
C LEU A 114 6.20 -6.71 -4.16
N VAL A 115 5.50 -7.35 -5.09
CA VAL A 115 4.18 -7.94 -4.85
C VAL A 115 4.35 -9.18 -3.98
N GLN A 116 3.78 -9.15 -2.78
CA GLN A 116 3.73 -10.31 -1.89
C GLN A 116 2.47 -11.15 -2.10
N SER A 117 1.34 -10.49 -2.41
CA SER A 117 0.07 -11.13 -2.70
C SER A 117 -0.74 -10.26 -3.66
N SER A 118 -1.48 -10.92 -4.55
CA SER A 118 -2.45 -10.31 -5.46
C SER A 118 -3.69 -11.18 -5.45
N VAL A 119 -4.80 -10.65 -4.92
CA VAL A 119 -6.08 -11.36 -4.87
C VAL A 119 -7.09 -10.59 -5.71
N GLY A 120 -7.54 -11.22 -6.80
CA GLY A 120 -8.51 -10.61 -7.72
C GLY A 120 -8.00 -9.37 -8.43
N ALA A 121 -6.67 -9.19 -8.51
CA ALA A 121 -6.00 -8.11 -9.24
C ALA A 121 -5.09 -8.68 -10.34
N THR A 122 -5.15 -8.07 -11.52
CA THR A 122 -4.28 -8.38 -12.67
C THR A 122 -3.23 -7.30 -12.80
N LEU A 123 -1.96 -7.67 -12.93
CA LEU A 123 -0.89 -6.75 -13.26
C LEU A 123 -0.66 -6.76 -14.77
N ALA A 124 -0.63 -5.57 -15.38
CA ALA A 124 -0.38 -5.35 -16.79
C ALA A 124 0.44 -4.08 -17.00
#